data_AF-A0A9X7ARV8-F1
#
_entry.id   AF-A0A9X7ARV8-F1
#
_cell.length_a   1.000
_cell.length_b   1.000
_cell.length_c   1.000
_cell.angle_alpha   90.00
_cell.angle_beta   90.00
_cell.angle_gamma   90.00
#
_symmetry.space_group_name_H-M   'P 1'
#
loop_
_entity.id
_entity.type
_entity.pdbx_description
1 polymer ?
#
loop_
_entity_poly.entity_id
_entity_poly.type
_entity_poly.pdbx_seq_one_letter_code
_entity_poly.pdbx_strand_id
1 'polypeptide(L)'
;MKLEFSRHAQERITERHITRGEIVCAVLYGNREKANKRWTFEYTYKDFVIVVAEHENGKMVVVSCEYTQKFTKYAKKFAKQNGIGFYKALRRLRESNFTLAS
;
A
#
# COMPACT_ATOMS: atom_id res chain seq x y z
N MET A 1 -14.73 -8.49 10.55
CA MET A 1 -13.53 -7.63 10.58
C MET A 1 -13.95 -6.19 10.30
N LYS A 2 -13.69 -5.26 11.22
CA LYS A 2 -13.91 -3.82 10.97
C LYS A 2 -12.55 -3.17 10.72
N LEU A 3 -12.30 -2.75 9.48
CA LEU A 3 -11.08 -2.06 9.09
C LEU A 3 -11.30 -0.55 9.17
N GLU A 4 -10.52 0.13 10.00
CA GLU A 4 -10.51 1.59 10.09
C GLU A 4 -9.22 2.14 9.49
N PHE A 5 -9.25 3.39 9.04
CA PHE A 5 -8.09 4.05 8.42
C PHE A 5 -7.70 5.26 9.23
N SER A 6 -6.43 5.34 9.63
CA SER A 6 -5.88 6.56 10.22
C SER A 6 -5.95 7.71 9.20
N ARG A 7 -5.91 8.97 9.67
CA ARG A 7 -5.86 10.13 8.78
C ARG A 7 -4.67 10.05 7.82
N HIS A 8 -3.51 9.65 8.32
CA HIS A 8 -2.30 9.47 7.51
C HIS A 8 -2.49 8.43 6.42
N ALA A 9 -3.12 7.29 6.73
CA ALA A 9 -3.40 6.26 5.74
C ALA A 9 -4.36 6.78 4.66
N GLN A 10 -5.41 7.52 5.02
CA GLN A 10 -6.36 8.10 4.06
C GLN A 10 -5.70 9.07 3.09
N GLU A 11 -4.79 9.92 3.58
CA GLU A 11 -3.98 10.82 2.76
C GLU A 11 -3.13 10.02 1.75
N ARG A 12 -2.42 8.98 2.21
CA ARG A 12 -1.58 8.14 1.35
C ARG A 12 -2.37 7.35 0.31
N ILE A 13 -3.52 6.81 0.68
CA ILE A 13 -4.43 6.09 -0.23
C ILE A 13 -4.78 6.99 -1.42
N THR A 14 -5.11 8.25 -1.13
CA THR A 14 -5.49 9.24 -2.14
C THR A 14 -4.30 9.61 -3.02
N GLU A 15 -3.15 9.98 -2.42
CA GLU A 15 -1.95 10.37 -3.16
C GLU A 15 -1.38 9.25 -4.04
N ARG A 16 -1.48 8.01 -3.57
CA ARG A 16 -0.85 6.84 -4.20
C ARG A 16 -1.81 6.08 -5.11
N HIS A 17 -3.07 6.49 -5.23
CA HIS A 17 -4.09 5.78 -6.01
C HIS A 17 -4.20 4.29 -5.61
N ILE A 18 -4.16 4.03 -4.30
CA ILE A 18 -4.39 2.71 -3.72
C ILE A 18 -5.87 2.62 -3.41
N THR A 19 -6.54 1.54 -3.79
CA THR A 19 -7.96 1.37 -3.53
C THR A 19 -8.20 0.71 -2.18
N ARG A 20 -9.37 0.95 -1.57
CA ARG A 20 -9.78 0.22 -0.36
C ARG A 20 -9.85 -1.29 -0.60
N GLY A 21 -10.27 -1.72 -1.80
CA GLY A 21 -10.32 -3.14 -2.18
C GLY A 21 -8.94 -3.81 -2.12
N GLU A 22 -7.90 -3.13 -2.60
CA GLU A 22 -6.52 -3.65 -2.54
C GLU A 22 -6.01 -3.78 -1.12
N ILE A 23 -6.37 -2.83 -0.25
CA ILE A 23 -6.00 -2.88 1.16
C ILE A 23 -6.68 -4.05 1.86
N VAL A 24 -7.97 -4.25 1.59
CA VAL A 24 -8.71 -5.41 2.11
C VAL A 24 -8.10 -6.71 1.60
N CYS A 25 -7.76 -6.80 0.30
CA CYS A 25 -7.09 -7.96 -0.26
C CYS A 25 -5.72 -8.20 0.39
N ALA A 26 -4.94 -7.15 0.65
CA ALA A 26 -3.66 -7.28 1.34
C ALA A 26 -3.82 -7.82 2.76
N VAL A 27 -4.84 -7.35 3.49
CA VAL A 27 -5.11 -7.80 4.86
C VAL A 27 -5.64 -9.25 4.89
N LEU A 28 -6.42 -9.66 3.90
CA LEU A 28 -7.02 -11.01 3.84
C LEU A 28 -6.10 -12.07 3.24
N TYR A 29 -5.29 -11.71 2.25
CA TYR A 29 -4.53 -12.65 1.42
C TYR A 29 -3.02 -12.37 1.38
N GLY A 30 -2.57 -11.28 2.00
CA GLY A 30 -1.16 -10.92 2.05
C GLY A 30 -0.38 -11.76 3.05
N ASN A 31 0.94 -11.82 2.83
CA ASN A 31 1.87 -12.38 3.79
C ASN A 31 1.94 -11.44 5.00
N ARG A 32 1.64 -11.97 6.18
CA ARG A 32 1.62 -11.23 7.44
C ARG A 32 2.92 -11.41 8.19
N GLU A 33 3.59 -10.30 8.48
CA GLU A 33 4.83 -10.25 9.24
C GLU A 33 4.71 -9.28 10.41
N LYS A 34 5.52 -9.47 11.46
CA LYS A 34 5.57 -8.50 12.57
C LYS A 34 6.29 -7.24 12.09
N ALA A 35 5.66 -6.09 12.29
CA ALA A 35 6.29 -4.81 12.04
C ALA A 35 7.09 -4.32 13.28
N ASN A 36 7.85 -3.24 13.11
CA ASN A 36 8.78 -2.73 14.12
C ASN A 36 8.12 -2.23 15.42
N LYS A 37 6.81 -1.96 15.44
CA LYS A 37 6.08 -1.47 16.62
C LYS A 37 5.21 -2.55 17.23
N ARG A 38 5.02 -2.46 18.56
CA ARG A 38 4.14 -3.38 19.31
C ARG A 38 2.72 -3.34 18.71
N TRP A 39 2.15 -4.53 18.51
CA TRP A 39 0.81 -4.73 17.94
C TRP A 39 0.61 -4.23 16.50
N THR A 40 1.71 -3.97 15.77
CA THR A 40 1.63 -3.66 14.35
C THR A 40 2.13 -4.81 13.50
N PHE A 41 1.42 -5.06 12.40
CA PHE A 41 1.72 -6.11 11.45
C PHE A 41 1.80 -5.52 10.05
N GLU A 42 2.75 -6.02 9.28
CA GLU A 42 2.91 -5.71 7.87
C GLU A 42 2.22 -6.80 7.05
N TYR A 43 1.42 -6.38 6.09
CA TYR A 43 0.71 -7.23 5.15
C TYR A 43 1.21 -6.91 3.75
N THR A 44 1.95 -7.85 3.18
CA THR A 44 2.49 -7.72 1.82
C THR A 44 1.68 -8.53 0.83
N TYR A 45 1.14 -7.88 -0.19
CA TYR A 45 0.35 -8.51 -1.23
C TYR A 45 0.61 -7.86 -2.58
N LYS A 46 1.12 -8.63 -3.54
CA LYS A 46 1.58 -8.13 -4.85
C LYS A 46 2.56 -6.96 -4.66
N ASP A 47 2.20 -5.78 -5.17
CA ASP A 47 3.00 -4.57 -5.11
C ASP A 47 2.66 -3.69 -3.89
N PHE A 48 1.86 -4.17 -2.93
CA PHE A 48 1.40 -3.42 -1.77
C PHE A 48 2.05 -3.88 -0.47
N VAL A 49 2.31 -2.91 0.40
CA VAL A 49 2.74 -3.11 1.78
C VAL A 49 1.80 -2.30 2.68
N ILE A 50 0.97 -2.97 3.46
CA ILE A 50 -0.01 -2.34 4.35
C ILE A 50 0.40 -2.59 5.79
N VAL A 51 0.53 -1.54 6.58
CA VAL A 51 0.80 -1.66 8.01
C VAL A 51 -0.50 -1.48 8.77
N VAL A 52 -0.83 -2.45 9.62
CA VAL A 52 -2.06 -2.48 10.41
C VAL A 52 -1.70 -2.59 11.89
N ALA A 53 -2.29 -1.72 12.71
CA ALA A 53 -2.34 -1.90 14.16
C ALA A 53 -3.53 -2.80 14.52
N GLU A 54 -3.23 -3.95 15.11
CA GLU A 54 -4.22 -4.93 15.58
C GLU A 54 -4.42 -4.77 17.08
N HIS A 55 -5.63 -4.43 17.50
CA HIS A 55 -5.98 -4.28 18.91
C HIS A 55 -6.62 -5.56 19.46
N GLU A 56 -6.48 -5.78 20.78
CA GLU A 56 -6.99 -6.98 21.48
C GLU A 56 -8.51 -7.18 21.34
N ASN A 57 -9.27 -6.09 21.12
CA ASN A 57 -10.71 -6.13 20.88
C ASN A 57 -11.09 -6.49 19.42
N GLY A 58 -10.14 -6.96 18.62
CA GLY A 58 -10.36 -7.34 17.22
C GLY A 58 -10.48 -6.15 16.25
N LYS A 59 -10.24 -4.92 16.72
CA LYS A 59 -10.20 -3.72 15.88
C LYS A 59 -8.89 -3.67 15.10
N MET A 60 -8.99 -3.44 13.80
CA MET A 60 -7.83 -3.29 12.92
C MET A 60 -7.79 -1.86 12.37
N VAL A 61 -6.69 -1.16 12.60
CA VAL A 61 -6.47 0.20 12.13
C VAL A 61 -5.32 0.21 11.13
N VAL A 62 -5.62 0.55 9.88
CA VAL A 62 -4.60 0.77 8.85
C VAL A 62 -3.86 2.06 9.17
N VAL A 63 -2.57 1.94 9.44
CA VAL A 63 -1.71 3.06 9.84
C VAL A 63 -0.82 3.55 8.70
N SER A 64 -0.44 2.67 7.77
CA SER A 64 0.30 3.04 6.55
C SER A 64 -0.12 2.17 5.36
N CYS A 65 0.02 2.73 4.16
CA CYS A 65 -0.28 2.08 2.89
C CYS A 65 0.78 2.46 1.87
N GLU A 66 1.61 1.51 1.46
CA GLU A 66 2.75 1.76 0.58
C GLU A 66 2.81 0.79 -0.60
N TYR A 67 3.63 1.16 -1.57
CA TYR A 67 4.05 0.24 -2.61
C TYR A 67 5.35 -0.44 -2.18
N THR A 68 5.58 -1.67 -2.62
CA THR A 68 6.85 -2.37 -2.41
C THR A 68 8.02 -1.54 -2.94
N GLN A 69 9.23 -1.78 -2.42
CA GLN A 69 10.43 -1.15 -2.96
C GLN A 69 10.62 -1.44 -4.46
N LYS A 70 10.27 -2.65 -4.91
CA LYS A 70 10.37 -3.07 -6.33
C LYS A 70 9.52 -2.14 -7.21
N PHE A 71 8.24 -1.98 -6.85
CA PHE A 71 7.31 -1.11 -7.57
C PHE A 71 7.70 0.36 -7.48
N THR A 72 8.12 0.82 -6.30
CA THR A 72 8.58 2.20 -6.11
C THR A 72 9.79 2.53 -6.98
N LYS A 73 10.77 1.63 -7.08
CA LYS A 73 11.95 1.79 -7.96
C LYS A 73 11.54 1.83 -9.43
N TYR A 74 10.62 0.97 -9.84
CA TYR A 74 10.09 0.96 -11.20
C TYR A 74 9.37 2.28 -11.54
N ALA A 75 8.45 2.74 -10.68
CA ALA A 75 7.74 4.00 -10.88
C ALA A 75 8.68 5.21 -10.95
N LYS A 76 9.76 5.24 -10.16
CA LYS A 76 10.82 6.26 -10.27
C LYS A 76 11.53 6.22 -11.61
N LYS A 77 11.87 5.03 -12.12
CA LYS A 77 12.49 4.87 -13.45
C LYS A 77 11.54 5.35 -14.56
N PHE A 78 10.28 4.94 -14.49
CA PHE A 78 9.25 5.37 -15.43
C PHE A 78 9.06 6.89 -15.43
N ALA A 79 9.01 7.51 -14.24
CA ALA A 79 8.92 8.96 -14.08
C ALA A 79 10.08 9.69 -14.79
N LYS A 80 11.31 9.22 -14.57
CA LYS A 80 12.52 9.77 -15.20
C LYS A 80 12.50 9.62 -16.73
N GLN A 81 12.14 8.44 -17.23
CA GLN A 81 12.10 8.15 -18.67
C GLN A 81 11.06 8.98 -19.42
N ASN A 82 9.96 9.35 -18.75
CA ASN A 82 8.85 10.10 -19.35
C ASN A 82 8.87 11.60 -19.01
N GLY A 83 9.85 12.09 -18.25
CA GLY A 83 9.92 13.50 -17.83
C GLY A 83 8.73 13.97 -17.01
N ILE A 84 8.14 13.10 -16.17
CA ILE A 84 6.96 13.42 -15.35
C ILE A 84 7.25 13.26 -13.86
N GLY A 85 6.47 13.93 -13.01
CA GLY A 85 6.54 13.77 -11.56
C GLY A 85 6.16 12.36 -11.09
N PHE A 86 6.72 11.93 -9.95
CA PHE A 86 6.55 10.58 -9.41
C PHE A 86 5.08 10.18 -9.18
N TYR A 87 4.26 11.04 -8.58
CA TYR A 87 2.85 10.74 -8.37
C TYR A 87 2.04 10.68 -9.67
N LYS A 88 2.42 11.47 -10.69
CA LYS A 88 1.83 11.39 -12.04
C LYS A 88 2.21 10.08 -12.74
N ALA A 89 3.44 9.62 -12.54
CA ALA A 89 3.89 8.31 -13.00
C ALA A 89 3.11 7.18 -12.33
N LEU A 90 2.99 7.20 -10.99
CA LEU A 90 2.18 6.23 -10.25
C LEU A 90 0.75 6.18 -10.78
N ARG A 91 0.08 7.33 -10.91
CA ARG A 91 -1.28 7.41 -11.44
C ARG A 91 -1.40 6.75 -12.82
N ARG A 92 -0.50 7.05 -13.75
CA ARG A 92 -0.50 6.44 -15.10
C ARG A 92 -0.32 4.93 -15.07
N LEU A 93 0.63 4.43 -14.27
CA LEU A 93 0.86 2.99 -14.11
C LEU A 93 -0.37 2.27 -13.54
N ARG A 94 -1.09 2.95 -12.65
CA ARG A 94 -2.30 2.42 -12.01
C ARG A 94 -3.50 2.43 -12.95
N GLU A 95 -3.69 3.51 -13.70
CA GLU A 95 -4.71 3.61 -14.74
C GLU A 95 -4.50 2.59 -15.88
N SER A 96 -3.26 2.18 -16.14
CA SER A 96 -2.94 1.13 -17.13
C SER A 96 -3.05 -0.31 -16.59
N ASN A 97 -3.55 -0.51 -15.36
CA ASN A 97 -3.58 -1.82 -14.67
C ASN A 97 -2.21 -2.52 -14.62
N PHE A 98 -1.11 -1.76 -14.56
CA PHE A 98 0.22 -2.35 -14.52
C PHE A 98 0.48 -3.01 -13.16
N THR A 99 0.93 -4.26 -13.19
CA THR A 99 1.41 -5.01 -12.03
C THR A 99 2.80 -5.55 -12.34
N LEU A 100 3.74 -5.46 -11.40
CA LEU A 100 5.02 -6.13 -11.59
C LEU A 100 4.80 -7.63 -11.46
N ALA A 101 5.13 -8.39 -12.50
CA ALA A 101 5.25 -9.84 -12.41
C ALA A 101 6.19 -10.19 -11.24
N SER A 102 5.71 -11.08 -10.38
CA SER A 102 6.41 -11.51 -9.17
C SER A 102 7.74 -12.16 -9.53
#